data_AF-A0A1J3DD46-F1
#
_entry.id   AF-A0A1J3DD46-F1
#
_cell.length_a   1.000
_cell.length_b   1.000
_cell.length_c   1.000
_cell.angle_alpha   90.00
_cell.angle_beta   90.00
_cell.angle_gamma   90.00
#
_symmetry.space_group_name_H-M   'P 1'
#
loop_
_entity.id
_entity.type
_entity.pdbx_description
1 polymer ?
#
loop_
_entity_poly.entity_id
_entity_poly.type
_entity_poly.pdbx_seq_one_letter_code
_entity_poly.pdbx_strand_id
1 'polypeptide(L)'
;AGLSKMAATFDGVSNVVGMSLRNELRGPKQNVNDWFKYMQQGAEAVHSANKNVLVILSGLSFDNDLSFVRSRSVKLSFTGKLVFEMHWYSFSDGNSWASNNPNDNCGRVLNRIGNNAGFLLNQGFPLFLSEFGIDERGGNVNDNRYFGCLSAWAAENDVDWALWALTGDYYLREGVVGLVEYYGALDSDWISVRNSSFLQM
;
A
#
# COMPACT_ATOMS: atom_id res chain seq x y z
N ALA A 1 5.53 -3.22 -23.30
CA ALA A 1 5.90 -1.91 -23.91
C ALA A 1 5.84 -0.76 -22.90
N GLY A 2 4.71 -0.53 -22.21
CA GLY A 2 4.57 0.58 -21.24
C GLY A 2 5.54 0.54 -20.06
N LEU A 3 5.53 -0.55 -19.28
CA LEU A 3 6.40 -0.70 -18.10
C LEU A 3 7.90 -0.54 -18.44
N SER A 4 8.38 -1.21 -19.48
CA SER A 4 9.78 -1.06 -19.93
C SER A 4 10.12 0.37 -20.35
N LYS A 5 9.18 1.09 -20.99
CA LYS A 5 9.41 2.48 -21.40
C LYS A 5 9.53 3.39 -20.18
N MET A 6 8.67 3.22 -19.17
CA MET A 6 8.76 3.97 -17.92
C MET A 6 10.05 3.65 -17.15
N ALA A 7 10.40 2.37 -17.05
CA ALA A 7 11.65 1.92 -16.44
C ALA A 7 12.89 2.54 -17.07
N ALA A 8 12.99 2.48 -18.41
CA ALA A 8 14.10 3.06 -19.16
C ALA A 8 14.15 4.59 -19.08
N THR A 9 13.01 5.26 -18.95
CA THR A 9 12.95 6.74 -18.82
C THR A 9 13.67 7.21 -17.55
N PHE A 10 13.63 6.42 -16.48
CA PHE A 10 14.26 6.75 -15.20
C PHE A 10 15.55 5.96 -14.93
N ASP A 11 16.14 5.32 -15.95
CA ASP A 11 17.44 4.68 -15.77
C ASP A 11 18.54 5.72 -15.49
N GLY A 12 19.33 5.48 -14.45
CA GLY A 12 20.31 6.43 -13.93
C GLY A 12 19.77 7.54 -13.03
N VAL A 13 18.45 7.63 -12.80
CA VAL A 13 17.86 8.63 -11.89
C VAL A 13 17.85 8.08 -10.46
N SER A 14 18.83 8.49 -9.64
CA SER A 14 19.05 7.93 -8.29
C SER A 14 17.89 8.10 -7.30
N ASN A 15 17.02 9.10 -7.52
CA ASN A 15 15.88 9.36 -6.65
C ASN A 15 14.66 8.47 -6.96
N VAL A 16 14.68 7.75 -8.09
CA VAL A 16 13.66 6.75 -8.40
C VAL A 16 14.17 5.40 -7.91
N VAL A 17 13.74 4.99 -6.72
CA VAL A 17 14.27 3.81 -6.03
C VAL A 17 13.49 2.52 -6.32
N GLY A 18 12.24 2.64 -6.75
CA GLY A 18 11.35 1.51 -6.98
C GLY A 18 10.25 1.80 -8.00
N MET A 19 9.67 0.74 -8.54
CA MET A 19 8.52 0.81 -9.45
C MET A 19 7.47 -0.23 -9.04
N SER A 20 6.33 0.24 -8.53
CA SER A 20 5.14 -0.59 -8.36
C SER A 20 4.47 -0.82 -9.72
N LEU A 21 4.10 -2.08 -9.97
CA LEU A 21 3.57 -2.49 -11.26
C LEU A 21 2.12 -2.04 -11.48
N ARG A 22 1.28 -2.09 -10.44
CA ARG A 22 -0.15 -1.81 -10.55
C ARG A 22 -0.78 -1.57 -9.18
N ASN A 23 -1.37 -0.39 -9.00
CA ASN A 23 -2.15 -0.11 -7.78
C ASN A 23 -3.39 -1.04 -7.66
N GLU A 24 -3.65 -1.60 -6.47
CA GLU A 24 -4.91 -2.24 -6.06
C GLU A 24 -5.60 -3.11 -7.14
N LEU A 25 -4.99 -4.23 -7.51
CA LEU A 25 -5.67 -5.23 -8.35
C LEU A 25 -6.95 -5.69 -7.64
N ARG A 26 -8.09 -5.57 -8.33
CA ARG A 26 -9.42 -5.78 -7.74
C ARG A 26 -10.50 -6.09 -8.78
N GLY A 27 -11.64 -6.55 -8.29
CA GLY A 27 -12.85 -6.78 -9.07
C GLY A 27 -13.16 -8.26 -9.33
N PRO A 28 -14.33 -8.57 -9.91
CA PRO A 28 -14.86 -9.93 -9.95
C PRO A 28 -14.07 -10.91 -10.83
N LYS A 29 -13.14 -10.41 -11.67
CA LYS A 29 -12.31 -11.22 -12.57
C LYS A 29 -10.88 -11.41 -12.07
N GLN A 30 -10.55 -10.90 -10.88
CA GLN A 30 -9.23 -11.11 -10.31
C GLN A 30 -8.95 -12.61 -10.14
N ASN A 31 -7.75 -13.05 -10.52
CA ASN A 31 -7.39 -14.45 -10.40
C ASN A 31 -5.88 -14.62 -10.22
N VAL A 32 -5.52 -15.62 -9.42
CA VAL A 32 -4.13 -15.89 -9.02
C VAL A 32 -3.26 -16.27 -10.22
N ASN A 33 -3.80 -16.99 -11.20
CA ASN A 33 -3.01 -17.43 -12.36
C ASN A 33 -2.56 -16.26 -13.24
N ASP A 34 -3.47 -15.33 -13.53
CA ASP A 34 -3.16 -14.10 -14.27
C ASP A 34 -2.28 -13.17 -13.43
N TRP A 35 -2.48 -13.11 -12.11
CA TRP A 35 -1.58 -12.37 -11.23
C TRP A 35 -0.14 -12.88 -11.41
N PHE A 36 0.12 -14.19 -11.25
CA PHE A 36 1.47 -14.73 -11.44
C PHE A 36 2.01 -14.50 -12.85
N LYS A 37 1.16 -14.65 -13.86
CA LYS A 37 1.56 -14.44 -15.25
C LYS A 37 1.98 -12.98 -15.50
N TYR A 38 1.12 -12.02 -15.19
CA TYR A 38 1.32 -10.64 -15.57
C TYR A 38 2.22 -9.87 -14.61
N MET A 39 2.20 -10.17 -13.31
CA MET A 39 3.12 -9.55 -12.35
C MET A 39 4.56 -9.98 -12.63
N GLN A 40 4.79 -11.27 -12.92
CA GLN A 40 6.14 -11.71 -13.33
C GLN A 40 6.57 -11.11 -14.67
N GLN A 41 5.69 -11.09 -15.68
CA GLN A 41 6.01 -10.45 -16.96
C GLN A 41 6.34 -8.96 -16.80
N GLY A 42 5.58 -8.24 -15.97
CA GLY A 42 5.84 -6.84 -15.66
C GLY A 42 7.16 -6.63 -14.92
N ALA A 43 7.43 -7.49 -13.93
CA ALA A 43 8.67 -7.45 -13.17
C ALA A 43 9.91 -7.66 -14.04
N GLU A 44 9.89 -8.68 -14.90
CA GLU A 44 10.97 -8.94 -15.87
C GLU A 44 11.14 -7.75 -16.83
N ALA A 45 10.03 -7.17 -17.29
CA ALA A 45 10.03 -6.04 -18.21
C ALA A 45 10.60 -4.74 -17.59
N VAL A 46 10.37 -4.50 -16.29
CA VAL A 46 10.96 -3.38 -15.54
C VAL A 46 12.44 -3.64 -15.29
N HIS A 47 12.78 -4.77 -14.68
CA HIS A 47 14.17 -5.07 -14.30
C HIS A 47 15.10 -5.15 -15.52
N SER A 48 14.63 -5.70 -16.65
CA SER A 48 15.42 -5.75 -17.89
C SER A 48 15.73 -4.36 -18.45
N ALA A 49 14.84 -3.38 -18.23
CA ALA A 49 14.97 -2.02 -18.73
C ALA A 49 15.68 -1.09 -17.73
N ASN A 50 15.63 -1.38 -16.43
CA ASN A 50 16.31 -0.63 -15.37
C ASN A 50 16.63 -1.58 -14.21
N LYS A 51 17.90 -1.96 -14.06
CA LYS A 51 18.37 -2.90 -13.02
C LYS A 51 18.59 -2.24 -11.66
N ASN A 52 18.52 -0.90 -11.60
CA ASN A 52 18.85 -0.15 -10.40
C ASN A 52 17.66 -0.10 -9.42
N VAL A 53 16.43 -0.09 -9.94
CA VAL A 53 15.21 0.03 -9.14
C VAL A 53 14.77 -1.28 -8.48
N LEU A 54 14.08 -1.16 -7.35
CA LEU A 54 13.24 -2.20 -6.78
C LEU A 54 11.99 -2.40 -7.66
N VAL A 55 11.53 -3.64 -7.76
CA VAL A 55 10.28 -4.00 -8.43
C VAL A 55 9.27 -4.39 -7.36
N ILE A 56 8.19 -3.63 -7.27
CA ILE A 56 7.20 -3.77 -6.20
C ILE A 56 5.95 -4.45 -6.76
N LEU A 57 5.51 -5.53 -6.10
CA LEU A 57 4.34 -6.32 -6.49
C LEU A 57 3.18 -6.16 -5.51
N SER A 58 2.10 -5.54 -6.00
CA SER A 58 0.81 -5.50 -5.33
C SER A 58 0.16 -6.89 -5.24
N GLY A 59 -0.61 -7.14 -4.20
CA GLY A 59 -1.57 -8.21 -4.07
C GLY A 59 -2.91 -7.98 -4.78
N LEU A 60 -3.84 -8.88 -4.47
CA LEU A 60 -5.23 -8.88 -4.91
C LEU A 60 -6.14 -8.20 -3.88
N SER A 61 -7.41 -8.03 -4.25
CA SER A 61 -8.46 -7.50 -3.37
C SER A 61 -8.10 -6.15 -2.77
N PHE A 62 -7.83 -5.16 -3.64
CA PHE A 62 -7.40 -3.82 -3.22
C PHE A 62 -6.10 -3.87 -2.41
N ASP A 63 -5.18 -4.72 -2.84
CA ASP A 63 -3.88 -4.90 -2.18
C ASP A 63 -3.94 -5.44 -0.74
N ASN A 64 -5.05 -6.10 -0.38
CA ASN A 64 -5.24 -6.68 0.96
C ASN A 64 -4.86 -8.17 1.03
N ASP A 65 -4.50 -8.81 -0.09
CA ASP A 65 -4.27 -10.26 -0.14
C ASP A 65 -3.08 -10.66 -1.02
N LEU A 66 -2.04 -11.19 -0.38
CA LEU A 66 -0.89 -11.89 -0.97
C LEU A 66 -0.78 -13.34 -0.46
N SER A 67 -1.81 -13.88 0.21
CA SER A 67 -1.77 -15.18 0.88
C SER A 67 -1.43 -16.32 -0.08
N PHE A 68 -1.85 -16.21 -1.35
CA PHE A 68 -1.58 -17.18 -2.41
C PHE A 68 -0.09 -17.31 -2.77
N VAL A 69 0.74 -16.32 -2.45
CA VAL A 69 2.20 -16.39 -2.65
C VAL A 69 2.84 -17.42 -1.71
N ARG A 70 2.20 -17.72 -0.58
CA ARG A 70 2.67 -18.73 0.38
C ARG A 70 2.79 -20.13 -0.24
N SER A 71 1.84 -20.50 -1.09
CA SER A 71 1.78 -21.84 -1.72
C SER A 71 2.48 -21.90 -3.07
N ARG A 72 2.73 -20.74 -3.71
CA ARG A 72 3.36 -20.64 -5.01
C ARG A 72 4.32 -19.45 -5.03
N SER A 73 5.61 -19.72 -5.13
CA SER A 73 6.61 -18.67 -5.20
C SER A 73 6.58 -17.94 -6.55
N VAL A 74 6.86 -16.64 -6.49
CA VAL A 74 7.14 -15.80 -7.66
C VAL A 74 8.46 -16.25 -8.28
N LYS A 75 8.47 -16.50 -9.59
CA LYS A 75 9.66 -16.94 -10.34
C LYS A 75 10.15 -15.81 -11.24
N LEU A 76 11.32 -15.27 -10.93
CA LEU A 76 11.99 -14.20 -11.67
C LEU A 76 13.42 -14.60 -12.00
N SER A 77 13.96 -14.02 -13.06
CA SER A 77 15.35 -14.18 -13.51
C SER A 77 16.35 -13.45 -12.63
N PHE A 78 15.87 -12.56 -11.76
CA PHE A 78 16.67 -11.71 -10.88
C PHE A 78 16.32 -11.91 -9.41
N THR A 79 17.25 -11.54 -8.53
CA THR A 79 17.11 -11.63 -7.07
C THR A 79 17.53 -10.31 -6.42
N GLY A 80 17.17 -10.10 -5.15
CA GLY A 80 17.58 -8.92 -4.38
C GLY A 80 16.95 -7.59 -4.80
N LYS A 81 15.95 -7.61 -5.70
CA LYS A 81 15.23 -6.42 -6.19
C LYS A 81 13.71 -6.52 -6.02
N LEU A 82 13.20 -7.61 -5.47
CA LEU A 82 11.77 -7.84 -5.32
C LEU A 82 11.27 -7.31 -3.97
N VAL A 83 10.17 -6.57 -4.01
CA VAL A 83 9.42 -6.09 -2.84
C VAL A 83 7.94 -6.43 -3.05
N PHE A 84 7.24 -6.76 -1.97
CA PHE A 84 5.77 -6.87 -1.99
C PHE A 84 5.18 -5.64 -1.32
N GLU A 85 3.99 -5.22 -1.74
CA GLU A 85 3.26 -4.12 -1.11
C GLU A 85 1.90 -4.58 -0.56
N MET A 86 1.41 -3.85 0.43
CA MET A 86 0.08 -4.03 1.00
C MET A 86 -0.57 -2.70 1.33
N HIS A 87 -1.90 -2.65 1.24
CA HIS A 87 -2.70 -1.53 1.71
C HIS A 87 -3.39 -1.87 3.02
N TRP A 88 -3.59 -0.88 3.90
CA TRP A 88 -4.32 -1.09 5.14
C TRP A 88 -5.14 0.13 5.56
N TYR A 89 -6.46 -0.01 5.39
CA TYR A 89 -7.46 0.93 5.87
C TYR A 89 -8.45 0.30 6.84
N SER A 90 -9.01 1.13 7.72
CA SER A 90 -10.02 0.72 8.71
C SER A 90 -11.27 0.10 8.06
N PHE A 91 -11.69 0.66 6.91
CA PHE A 91 -12.91 0.27 6.21
C PHE A 91 -12.81 -1.11 5.55
N SER A 92 -11.59 -1.64 5.37
CA SER A 92 -11.39 -3.04 4.97
C SER A 92 -11.96 -4.03 6.00
N ASP A 93 -12.19 -3.58 7.23
CA ASP A 93 -12.79 -4.36 8.32
C ASP A 93 -14.24 -3.92 8.62
N GLY A 94 -14.89 -3.22 7.68
CA GLY A 94 -16.20 -2.60 7.85
C GLY A 94 -16.21 -1.63 9.03
N ASN A 95 -17.27 -1.68 9.85
CA ASN A 95 -17.41 -0.83 11.04
C ASN A 95 -16.87 -1.46 12.33
N SER A 96 -16.03 -2.50 12.23
CA SER A 96 -15.64 -3.30 13.40
C SER A 96 -14.81 -2.53 14.43
N TRP A 97 -14.02 -1.54 14.02
CA TRP A 97 -13.25 -0.70 14.94
C TRP A 97 -14.17 0.20 15.77
N ALA A 98 -15.28 0.66 15.18
CA ALA A 98 -16.29 1.43 15.89
C ALA A 98 -17.20 0.56 16.78
N SER A 99 -17.54 -0.67 16.35
CA SER A 99 -18.54 -1.51 17.02
C SER A 99 -17.97 -2.40 18.13
N ASN A 100 -16.67 -2.71 18.10
CA ASN A 100 -16.05 -3.68 19.00
C ASN A 100 -15.01 -3.03 19.92
N ASN A 101 -14.54 -3.80 20.90
CA ASN A 101 -13.37 -3.42 21.69
C ASN A 101 -12.14 -3.28 20.76
N PRO A 102 -11.40 -2.16 20.79
CA PRO A 102 -10.26 -1.94 19.89
C PRO A 102 -9.13 -2.96 20.03
N ASN A 103 -8.86 -3.47 21.24
CA ASN A 103 -7.76 -4.41 21.46
C ASN A 103 -8.10 -5.80 20.91
N ASP A 104 -9.32 -6.28 21.18
CA ASP A 104 -9.81 -7.55 20.61
C ASP A 104 -9.87 -7.47 19.08
N ASN A 105 -10.31 -6.33 18.56
CA ASN A 105 -10.37 -6.10 17.12
C ASN A 105 -8.97 -6.06 16.51
N CYS A 106 -8.01 -5.39 17.16
CA CYS A 106 -6.61 -5.36 16.73
C CYS A 106 -6.03 -6.77 16.66
N GLY A 107 -6.19 -7.60 17.70
CA GLY A 107 -5.71 -8.99 17.67
C GLY A 107 -6.29 -9.80 16.50
N ARG A 108 -7.59 -9.63 16.20
CA ARG A 108 -8.24 -10.27 15.04
C ARG A 108 -7.69 -9.76 13.70
N VAL A 109 -7.52 -8.45 13.56
CA VAL A 109 -7.02 -7.84 12.31
C VAL A 109 -5.56 -8.19 12.08
N LEU A 110 -4.72 -8.21 13.13
CA LEU A 110 -3.33 -8.65 13.02
C LEU A 110 -3.20 -10.10 12.56
N ASN A 111 -4.09 -10.99 13.00
CA ASN A 111 -4.14 -12.36 12.46
C ASN A 111 -4.43 -12.38 10.95
N ARG A 112 -5.35 -11.52 10.47
CA ARG A 112 -5.61 -11.37 9.03
C ARG A 112 -4.40 -10.81 8.29
N ILE A 113 -3.80 -9.70 8.78
CA ILE A 113 -2.62 -9.08 8.16
C ILE A 113 -1.45 -10.06 8.08
N GLY A 114 -1.17 -10.79 9.16
CA GLY A 114 -0.13 -11.82 9.18
C GLY A 114 -0.40 -12.96 8.19
N ASN A 115 -1.66 -13.38 8.03
CA ASN A 115 -2.02 -14.42 7.07
C ASN A 115 -1.92 -13.95 5.62
N ASN A 116 -2.31 -12.71 5.35
CA ASN A 116 -2.45 -12.18 4.00
C ASN A 116 -1.15 -11.61 3.43
N ALA A 117 -0.32 -10.94 4.24
CA ALA A 117 0.89 -10.28 3.76
C ALA A 117 2.07 -10.39 4.75
N GLY A 118 1.82 -10.25 6.05
CA GLY A 118 2.88 -10.21 7.07
C GLY A 118 3.78 -11.46 7.11
N PHE A 119 3.30 -12.61 6.65
CA PHE A 119 4.13 -13.82 6.52
C PHE A 119 5.34 -13.64 5.58
N LEU A 120 5.30 -12.67 4.66
CA LEU A 120 6.39 -12.39 3.72
C LEU A 120 7.65 -11.89 4.44
N LEU A 121 7.48 -11.10 5.52
CA LEU A 121 8.57 -10.67 6.39
C LEU A 121 9.28 -11.88 7.00
N ASN A 122 8.52 -12.86 7.49
CA ASN A 122 9.06 -14.12 8.03
C ASN A 122 9.78 -14.99 6.97
N GLN A 123 9.49 -14.76 5.69
CA GLN A 123 10.17 -15.41 4.55
C GLN A 123 11.39 -14.62 4.07
N GLY A 124 11.72 -13.49 4.70
CA GLY A 124 12.86 -12.64 4.35
C GLY A 124 12.60 -11.71 3.17
N PHE A 125 11.34 -11.49 2.78
CA PHE A 125 10.99 -10.50 1.78
C PHE A 125 10.65 -9.15 2.43
N PRO A 126 11.07 -8.01 1.82
CA PRO A 126 10.55 -6.70 2.21
C PRO A 126 9.05 -6.60 1.93
N LEU A 127 8.33 -5.98 2.87
CA LEU A 127 6.91 -5.67 2.74
C LEU A 127 6.73 -4.15 2.91
N PHE A 128 6.28 -3.49 1.86
CA PHE A 128 6.02 -2.06 1.81
C PHE A 128 4.55 -1.78 2.15
N LEU A 129 4.28 -1.03 3.23
CA LEU A 129 2.93 -0.53 3.52
C LEU A 129 2.67 0.68 2.63
N SER A 130 2.31 0.43 1.38
CA SER A 130 2.27 1.44 0.31
C SER A 130 1.12 2.43 0.43
N GLU A 131 0.03 2.06 1.09
CA GLU A 131 -1.07 2.97 1.38
C GLU A 131 -1.77 2.64 2.71
N PHE A 132 -1.96 3.67 3.53
CA PHE A 132 -2.80 3.69 4.72
C PHE A 132 -3.23 5.13 5.00
N GLY A 133 -4.28 5.34 5.79
CA GLY A 133 -4.70 6.69 6.16
C GLY A 133 -5.97 6.72 7.00
N ILE A 134 -6.21 7.87 7.63
CA ILE A 134 -7.40 8.17 8.45
C ILE A 134 -8.08 9.43 7.92
N ASP A 135 -9.38 9.58 8.18
CA ASP A 135 -10.04 10.88 8.08
C ASP A 135 -9.44 11.86 9.10
N GLU A 136 -8.57 12.74 8.62
CA GLU A 136 -7.81 13.67 9.43
C GLU A 136 -8.66 14.81 10.04
N ARG A 137 -9.95 14.91 9.71
CA ARG A 137 -10.89 15.76 10.47
C ARG A 137 -11.09 15.25 11.90
N GLY A 138 -10.71 14.00 12.18
CA GLY A 138 -10.74 13.39 13.52
C GLY A 138 -12.13 12.94 13.99
N GLY A 139 -13.16 13.05 13.15
CA GLY A 139 -14.53 12.64 13.49
C GLY A 139 -14.84 11.16 13.27
N ASN A 140 -14.00 10.44 12.52
CA ASN A 140 -14.26 9.05 12.15
C ASN A 140 -13.77 8.08 13.24
N VAL A 141 -14.71 7.50 13.98
CA VAL A 141 -14.42 6.57 15.08
C VAL A 141 -13.70 5.31 14.62
N ASN A 142 -14.00 4.81 13.41
CA ASN A 142 -13.36 3.61 12.87
C ASN A 142 -11.88 3.88 12.59
N ASP A 143 -11.61 5.01 11.94
CA ASP A 143 -10.27 5.48 11.60
C ASP A 143 -9.42 5.77 12.84
N ASN A 144 -9.97 6.54 13.78
CA ASN A 144 -9.26 6.92 15.00
C ASN A 144 -8.86 5.69 15.84
N ARG A 145 -9.66 4.62 15.84
CA ARG A 145 -9.41 3.43 16.65
C ARG A 145 -8.50 2.41 15.98
N TYR A 146 -8.45 2.33 14.65
CA TYR A 146 -7.54 1.41 13.98
C TYR A 146 -6.09 1.91 13.97
N PHE A 147 -5.90 3.23 13.93
CA PHE A 147 -4.59 3.82 13.68
C PHE A 147 -3.52 3.37 14.67
N GLY A 148 -3.85 3.32 15.97
CA GLY A 148 -2.91 2.82 16.98
C GLY A 148 -2.47 1.37 16.77
N CYS A 149 -3.35 0.50 16.26
CA CYS A 149 -3.01 -0.88 15.93
C CYS A 149 -2.08 -0.97 14.71
N LEU A 150 -2.38 -0.18 13.66
CA LEU A 150 -1.53 -0.10 12.48
C LEU A 150 -0.13 0.42 12.83
N SER A 151 -0.04 1.54 13.55
CA SER A 151 1.24 2.17 13.88
C SER A 151 2.10 1.27 14.77
N ALA A 152 1.49 0.59 15.74
CA ALA A 152 2.20 -0.38 16.58
C ALA A 152 2.74 -1.55 15.75
N TRP A 153 1.95 -2.12 14.83
CA TRP A 153 2.40 -3.19 13.96
C TRP A 153 3.52 -2.75 13.01
N ALA A 154 3.38 -1.57 12.40
CA ALA A 154 4.38 -1.03 11.48
C ALA A 154 5.72 -0.78 12.19
N ALA A 155 5.67 -0.22 13.40
CA ALA A 155 6.86 0.00 14.23
C ALA A 155 7.50 -1.31 14.71
N GLU A 156 6.69 -2.30 15.11
CA GLU A 156 7.19 -3.62 15.55
C GLU A 156 7.87 -4.40 14.42
N ASN A 157 7.37 -4.27 13.19
CA ASN A 157 7.85 -5.02 12.03
C ASN A 157 8.88 -4.27 11.18
N ASP A 158 9.18 -3.02 11.52
CA ASP A 158 10.15 -2.16 10.81
C ASP A 158 9.90 -2.11 9.29
N VAL A 159 8.64 -1.88 8.92
CA VAL A 159 8.24 -1.78 7.51
C VAL A 159 8.42 -0.37 6.98
N ASP A 160 8.87 -0.25 5.73
CA ASP A 160 8.76 0.99 4.97
C ASP A 160 7.28 1.28 4.66
N TRP A 161 6.91 2.56 4.60
CA TRP A 161 5.52 2.97 4.47
C TRP A 161 5.33 4.23 3.62
N ALA A 162 4.13 4.39 3.08
CA ALA A 162 3.68 5.62 2.42
C ALA A 162 2.25 5.96 2.84
N LEU A 163 2.07 7.18 3.35
CA LEU A 163 0.77 7.70 3.78
C LEU A 163 -0.07 8.10 2.57
N TRP A 164 -1.33 7.67 2.55
CA TRP A 164 -2.36 8.27 1.73
C TRP A 164 -3.05 9.38 2.53
N ALA A 165 -2.87 10.66 2.19
CA ALA A 165 -2.00 11.20 1.13
C ALA A 165 -1.37 12.53 1.53
N LEU A 166 -0.40 13.03 0.76
CA LEU A 166 0.12 14.38 0.98
C LEU A 166 -0.89 15.47 0.59
N THR A 167 -1.71 15.19 -0.43
CA THR A 167 -2.60 16.14 -1.12
C THR A 167 -3.68 16.73 -0.23
N GLY A 168 -3.96 18.04 -0.32
CA GLY A 168 -5.04 18.69 0.42
C GLY A 168 -6.39 18.77 -0.31
N ASP A 169 -6.36 18.89 -1.64
CA ASP A 169 -7.53 18.82 -2.51
C ASP A 169 -7.17 18.27 -3.89
N TYR A 170 -8.18 17.96 -4.70
CA TYR A 170 -7.96 17.42 -6.03
C TYR A 170 -8.36 18.38 -7.15
N TYR A 171 -7.58 18.30 -8.24
CA TYR A 171 -7.93 18.81 -9.55
C TYR A 171 -8.41 17.67 -10.46
N LEU A 172 -9.67 17.24 -10.28
CA LEU A 172 -10.29 16.14 -11.05
C LEU A 172 -11.19 16.65 -12.17
N ARG A 173 -11.30 15.85 -13.23
CA ARG A 173 -12.29 16.06 -14.32
C ARG A 173 -13.66 15.49 -13.97
N GLU A 174 -14.09 15.65 -12.73
CA GLU A 174 -15.37 15.13 -12.19
C GLU A 174 -16.39 16.25 -11.89
N GLY A 175 -16.06 17.50 -12.23
CA GLY A 175 -16.97 18.64 -12.13
C GLY A 175 -17.02 19.31 -10.75
N VAL A 176 -16.27 18.81 -9.77
CA VAL A 176 -16.09 19.45 -8.46
C VAL A 176 -14.71 20.09 -8.42
N VAL A 177 -14.68 21.42 -8.35
CA VAL A 177 -13.44 22.19 -8.20
C VAL A 177 -13.03 22.17 -6.73
N GLY A 178 -11.76 21.85 -6.45
CA GLY A 178 -11.21 21.85 -5.09
C GLY A 178 -11.89 20.80 -4.20
N LEU A 179 -12.09 19.58 -4.73
CA LEU A 179 -12.62 18.48 -3.92
C LEU A 179 -11.60 18.16 -2.82
N VAL A 180 -11.94 18.49 -1.58
CA VAL A 180 -11.04 18.35 -0.44
C VAL A 180 -10.76 16.87 -0.16
N GLU A 181 -9.47 16.53 -0.02
CA GLU A 181 -9.02 15.22 0.44
C GLU A 181 -8.88 15.24 1.97
N TYR A 182 -9.84 14.62 2.65
CA TYR A 182 -9.89 14.58 4.10
C TYR A 182 -8.95 13.54 4.72
N TYR A 183 -8.43 12.60 3.93
CA TYR A 183 -7.32 11.71 4.32
C TYR A 183 -5.94 12.35 4.02
N GLY A 184 -5.94 13.59 3.51
CA GLY A 184 -4.75 14.33 3.15
C GLY A 184 -4.08 14.99 4.36
N ALA A 185 -2.76 14.84 4.46
CA ALA A 185 -1.93 15.48 5.49
C ALA A 185 -1.91 17.01 5.38
N LEU A 186 -2.07 17.55 4.17
CA LEU A 186 -2.19 18.98 3.94
C LEU A 186 -3.66 19.42 3.92
N ASP A 187 -3.91 20.67 4.29
CA ASP A 187 -5.18 21.33 4.04
C ASP A 187 -5.27 21.80 2.58
N SER A 188 -6.48 22.20 2.16
CA SER A 188 -6.78 22.68 0.80
C SER A 188 -6.01 23.93 0.38
N ASP A 189 -5.33 24.61 1.31
CA ASP A 189 -4.41 25.72 1.00
C ASP A 189 -3.02 25.27 0.54
N TRP A 190 -2.72 23.95 0.60
CA TRP A 190 -1.43 23.34 0.27
C TRP A 190 -0.24 23.84 1.11
N ILE A 191 -0.52 24.48 2.25
CA ILE A 191 0.48 25.09 3.13
C ILE A 191 0.30 24.55 4.55
N SER A 192 -0.93 24.54 5.05
CA SER A 192 -1.27 24.13 6.40
C SER A 192 -1.32 22.61 6.50
N VAL A 193 -0.91 22.08 7.64
CA VAL A 193 -1.17 20.67 8.00
C VAL A 193 -2.62 20.56 8.44
N ARG A 194 -3.35 19.57 7.93
CA ARG A 194 -4.77 19.37 8.26
C ARG A 194 -4.95 18.95 9.72
N ASN A 195 -4.16 18.00 10.19
CA ASN A 195 -4.20 17.54 11.58
C ASN A 195 -2.82 17.57 12.23
N SER A 196 -2.53 18.62 13.01
CA SER A 196 -1.24 18.76 13.69
C SER A 196 -0.97 17.67 14.73
N SER A 197 -2.03 17.11 15.35
CA SER A 197 -1.88 16.02 16.32
C SER A 197 -1.52 14.71 15.65
N PHE A 198 -1.93 14.50 14.39
CA PHE A 198 -1.55 13.34 13.59
C PHE A 198 -0.05 13.30 13.30
N LEU A 199 0.56 14.43 12.94
CA LEU A 199 2.00 14.51 12.64
C LEU A 199 2.92 14.43 13.88
N GLN A 200 2.38 14.53 15.09
CA GLN A 200 3.15 14.51 16.34
C GLN A 200 3.15 13.13 17.03
N MET A 201 2.46 12.13 16.46
CA MET A 201 2.41 10.77 16.99
C MET A 201 3.66 9.96 16.68
#